data_AF-A0A1K1QEE7-F1
#
_entry.id   AF-A0A1K1QEE7-F1
#
_cell.length_a   1.000
_cell.length_b   1.000
_cell.length_c   1.000
_cell.angle_alpha   90.00
_cell.angle_beta   90.00
_cell.angle_gamma   90.00
#
_symmetry.space_group_name_H-M   'P 1'
#
loop_
_entity.id
_entity.type
_entity.pdbx_description
1 polymer ?
#
loop_
_entity_poly.entity_id
_entity_poly.type
_entity_poly.pdbx_seq_one_letter_code
_entity_poly.pdbx_strand_id
1 'polypeptide(L)'
;MLNVQIVLFDGFDYMDVIGPYEVFKAAGMLSGAGMNVSFVSAEGSRTVPSGMNGPGLLADGKITLGKGGFLVVPGAMGTVGLGDSGPDAVITRLRQATDTALMPFLREAMTRNDVTVATVCGGTMLLAMDGLLENRYAVTHYLGMEALEATGARPVPARVVVDGRLVTGGGVTSGLDVALYLVERELGPQISHAVEKLFEYERRGTVWHASGMAPIAAQQAQAAPDEALSDASFPLPQASSPHAFDGIWDLAIATPLGQLSVEMTVATAANGKIRGTCRQGDEIADLIDPRIENGRMAWSLSIRKPMRLNLKFTATVQEEQLTGTAKAGMLPSSRVQGTRRKE
;
A
#
# COMPACT_ATOMS: atom_id res chain seq x y z
N MET A 1 -3.72 -11.07 30.15
CA MET A 1 -4.63 -11.63 29.14
C MET A 1 -4.33 -10.92 27.83
N LEU A 2 -3.90 -11.65 26.81
CA LEU A 2 -3.57 -11.07 25.50
C LEU A 2 -4.86 -10.87 24.71
N ASN A 3 -5.11 -9.63 24.26
CA ASN A 3 -6.30 -9.31 23.47
C ASN A 3 -5.97 -9.37 21.98
N VAL A 4 -6.81 -10.04 21.22
CA VAL A 4 -6.72 -10.14 19.77
C VAL A 4 -8.06 -9.68 19.19
N GLN A 5 -8.01 -8.60 18.43
CA GLN A 5 -9.17 -8.05 17.75
C GLN A 5 -8.99 -8.27 16.25
N ILE A 6 -9.89 -9.05 15.65
CA ILE A 6 -9.89 -9.30 14.20
C ILE A 6 -10.97 -8.43 13.59
N VAL A 7 -10.54 -7.53 12.70
CA VAL A 7 -11.41 -6.52 12.09
C VAL A 7 -12.30 -7.18 11.04
N LEU A 8 -13.59 -6.82 11.06
CA LEU A 8 -14.55 -7.08 10.02
C LEU A 8 -14.97 -5.74 9.40
N PHE A 9 -14.93 -5.66 8.07
CA PHE A 9 -15.48 -4.56 7.27
C PHE A 9 -16.18 -5.14 6.05
N ASP A 10 -17.12 -4.40 5.45
CA ASP A 10 -17.94 -4.91 4.36
C ASP A 10 -17.08 -5.37 3.17
N GLY A 11 -17.23 -6.64 2.79
CA GLY A 11 -16.46 -7.23 1.70
C GLY A 11 -15.12 -7.85 2.11
N PHE A 12 -14.86 -8.01 3.41
CA PHE A 12 -13.66 -8.70 3.91
C PHE A 12 -13.47 -10.10 3.31
N ASP A 13 -12.22 -10.56 3.22
CA ASP A 13 -11.89 -11.93 2.85
C ASP A 13 -12.06 -12.89 4.05
N TYR A 14 -12.77 -13.99 3.82
CA TYR A 14 -13.12 -14.94 4.88
C TYR A 14 -11.90 -15.63 5.51
N MET A 15 -10.93 -16.04 4.70
CA MET A 15 -9.77 -16.80 5.19
C MET A 15 -8.76 -15.90 5.88
N ASP A 16 -8.66 -14.63 5.47
CA ASP A 16 -7.88 -13.61 6.16
C ASP A 16 -8.37 -13.36 7.59
N VAL A 17 -9.64 -13.64 7.87
CA VAL A 17 -10.26 -13.53 9.21
C VAL A 17 -10.17 -14.84 9.98
N ILE A 18 -10.67 -15.93 9.38
CA ILE A 18 -10.85 -17.21 10.09
C ILE A 18 -9.51 -17.92 10.34
N GLY A 19 -8.54 -17.82 9.43
CA GLY A 19 -7.22 -18.43 9.61
C GLY A 19 -6.54 -17.94 10.89
N PRO A 20 -6.31 -16.62 11.05
CA PRO A 20 -5.78 -16.06 12.28
C PRO A 20 -6.64 -16.36 13.52
N TYR A 21 -7.97 -16.28 13.40
CA TYR A 21 -8.89 -16.57 14.48
C TYR A 21 -8.65 -17.96 15.08
N GLU A 22 -8.64 -19.00 14.22
CA GLU A 22 -8.44 -20.38 14.65
C GLU A 22 -7.08 -20.59 15.33
N VAL A 23 -6.00 -20.03 14.75
CA VAL A 23 -4.66 -20.12 15.33
C VAL A 23 -4.62 -19.52 16.74
N PHE A 24 -5.16 -18.31 16.92
CA PHE A 24 -5.14 -17.65 18.22
C PHE A 24 -6.03 -18.35 19.26
N LYS A 25 -7.19 -18.88 18.85
CA LYS A 25 -8.07 -19.67 19.72
C LYS A 25 -7.40 -20.97 20.16
N ALA A 26 -6.76 -21.70 19.23
CA ALA A 26 -6.01 -22.90 19.53
C ALA A 26 -4.83 -22.61 20.49
N ALA A 27 -4.09 -21.53 20.25
CA ALA A 27 -3.00 -21.11 21.13
C ALA A 27 -3.47 -20.80 22.56
N GLY A 28 -4.60 -20.09 22.72
CA GLY A 28 -5.20 -19.83 24.03
C GLY A 28 -5.62 -21.11 24.75
N MET A 29 -6.22 -22.06 24.03
CA MET A 29 -6.60 -23.37 24.55
C MET A 29 -5.38 -24.18 25.01
N LEU A 30 -4.34 -24.28 24.17
CA LEU A 30 -3.16 -25.12 24.43
C LEU A 30 -2.22 -24.55 25.48
N SER A 31 -2.18 -23.22 25.63
CA SER A 31 -1.30 -22.57 26.61
C SER A 31 -1.94 -22.42 27.99
N GLY A 32 -3.28 -22.45 28.08
CA GLY A 32 -4.01 -22.00 29.28
C GLY A 32 -3.81 -20.50 29.58
N ALA A 33 -3.07 -19.78 28.75
CA ALA A 33 -2.93 -18.35 28.84
C ALA A 33 -4.24 -17.71 28.39
N GLY A 34 -4.74 -16.74 29.15
CA GLY A 34 -5.91 -15.98 28.75
C GLY A 34 -5.64 -15.24 27.44
N MET A 35 -6.08 -15.79 26.31
CA MET A 35 -6.20 -15.12 25.02
C MET A 35 -7.67 -14.80 24.76
N ASN A 36 -7.98 -13.52 24.64
CA ASN A 36 -9.30 -13.05 24.29
C ASN A 36 -9.32 -12.67 22.81
N VAL A 37 -9.94 -13.51 21.99
CA VAL A 37 -10.03 -13.33 20.53
C VAL A 37 -11.47 -12.97 20.17
N SER A 38 -11.68 -11.83 19.53
CA SER A 38 -13.02 -11.33 19.18
C SER A 38 -13.06 -10.75 17.78
N PHE A 39 -14.22 -10.85 17.13
CA PHE A 39 -14.49 -10.12 15.90
C PHE A 39 -14.99 -8.72 16.24
N VAL A 40 -14.44 -7.70 15.60
CA VAL A 40 -14.80 -6.29 15.84
C VAL A 40 -15.03 -5.55 14.54
N SER A 41 -15.88 -4.53 14.56
CA SER A 41 -16.02 -3.59 13.44
C SER A 41 -15.79 -2.15 13.92
N ALA A 42 -15.63 -1.22 12.98
CA ALA A 42 -15.53 0.20 13.33
C ALA A 42 -16.88 0.76 13.82
N GLU A 43 -17.99 0.17 13.37
CA GLU A 43 -19.37 0.58 13.64
C GLU A 43 -19.92 -0.01 14.94
N GLY A 44 -19.33 -1.09 15.46
CA GLY A 44 -19.80 -1.79 16.65
C GLY A 44 -20.34 -3.20 16.37
N SER A 45 -21.26 -3.67 17.20
CA SER A 45 -21.84 -5.01 16.99
C SER A 45 -22.81 -4.99 15.81
N ARG A 46 -22.52 -5.81 14.80
CA ARG A 46 -23.34 -6.00 13.59
C ARG A 46 -22.92 -7.26 12.86
N THR A 47 -23.82 -7.82 12.05
CA THR A 47 -23.42 -8.79 11.03
C THR A 47 -22.74 -8.04 9.89
N VAL A 48 -21.50 -8.39 9.59
CA VAL A 48 -20.69 -7.81 8.52
C VAL A 48 -20.67 -8.78 7.33
N PRO A 49 -21.08 -8.36 6.12
CA PRO A 49 -21.08 -9.22 4.95
C PRO A 49 -19.65 -9.48 4.45
N SER A 50 -19.38 -10.73 4.08
CA SER A 50 -18.11 -11.13 3.45
C SER A 50 -18.07 -10.77 1.97
N GLY A 51 -16.87 -10.73 1.39
CA GLY A 51 -16.71 -10.42 -0.03
C GLY A 51 -17.12 -11.54 -1.01
N MET A 52 -17.34 -12.77 -0.53
CA MET A 52 -17.75 -13.90 -1.38
C MET A 52 -19.25 -13.94 -1.69
N ASN A 53 -20.03 -12.92 -1.30
CA ASN A 53 -21.50 -12.97 -1.29
C ASN A 53 -22.04 -14.18 -0.50
N GLY A 54 -21.27 -14.63 0.50
CA GLY A 54 -21.62 -15.71 1.43
C GLY A 54 -22.27 -15.18 2.70
N PRO A 55 -22.33 -15.98 3.78
CA PRO A 55 -22.80 -15.47 5.06
C PRO A 55 -21.98 -14.24 5.52
N GLY A 56 -22.55 -13.49 6.45
CA GLY A 56 -21.79 -12.51 7.20
C GLY A 56 -21.22 -13.13 8.48
N LEU A 57 -20.27 -12.44 9.10
CA LEU A 57 -19.82 -12.75 10.45
C LEU A 57 -20.33 -11.68 11.42
N LEU A 58 -20.70 -12.11 12.64
CA LEU A 58 -21.08 -11.18 13.69
C LEU A 58 -19.81 -10.55 14.29
N ALA A 59 -19.71 -9.22 14.22
CA ALA A 59 -18.81 -8.47 15.09
C ALA A 59 -19.40 -8.39 16.49
N ASP A 60 -18.62 -8.76 17.50
CA ASP A 60 -19.02 -8.75 18.91
C ASP A 60 -19.14 -7.33 19.47
N GLY A 61 -18.43 -6.37 18.84
CA GLY A 61 -18.40 -5.00 19.30
C GLY A 61 -17.52 -4.09 18.46
N LYS A 62 -17.24 -2.92 19.03
CA LYS A 62 -16.41 -1.88 18.41
C LYS A 62 -14.93 -2.18 18.65
N ILE A 63 -14.07 -1.75 17.72
CA ILE A 63 -12.61 -1.74 17.93
C ILE A 63 -12.27 -0.96 19.20
N THR A 64 -11.48 -1.55 20.10
CA THR A 64 -11.03 -0.96 21.37
C THR A 64 -9.52 -1.10 21.57
N LEU A 65 -8.76 -0.02 21.38
CA LEU A 65 -7.30 -0.08 21.44
C LEU A 65 -6.72 0.02 22.86
N GLY A 66 -7.51 0.47 23.83
CA GLY A 66 -7.06 0.73 25.20
C GLY A 66 -6.62 -0.50 26.02
N LYS A 67 -6.85 -1.72 25.52
CA LYS A 67 -6.42 -2.97 26.17
C LYS A 67 -5.11 -3.53 25.60
N GLY A 68 -4.49 -2.85 24.64
CA GLY A 68 -3.31 -3.33 23.92
C GLY A 68 -3.54 -4.66 23.19
N GLY A 69 -2.45 -5.30 22.76
CA GLY A 69 -2.48 -6.60 22.09
C GLY A 69 -2.44 -6.48 20.57
N PHE A 70 -3.23 -7.29 19.87
CA PHE A 70 -3.19 -7.40 18.41
C PHE A 70 -4.44 -6.83 17.76
N LEU A 71 -4.24 -6.06 16.70
CA LEU A 71 -5.29 -5.66 15.76
C LEU A 71 -4.99 -6.31 14.41
N VAL A 72 -5.79 -7.30 14.02
CA VAL A 72 -5.62 -8.05 12.77
C VAL A 72 -6.57 -7.47 11.72
N VAL A 73 -6.01 -7.04 10.60
CA VAL A 73 -6.74 -6.37 9.51
C VAL A 73 -6.71 -7.26 8.27
N PRO A 74 -7.86 -7.84 7.87
CA PRO A 74 -7.92 -8.70 6.69
C PRO A 74 -7.87 -7.89 5.39
N GLY A 75 -7.69 -8.57 4.27
CA GLY A 75 -7.98 -8.03 2.96
C GLY A 75 -9.47 -8.07 2.62
N ALA A 76 -9.78 -7.73 1.38
CA ALA A 76 -11.10 -7.86 0.80
C ALA A 76 -11.12 -9.00 -0.22
N MET A 77 -12.29 -9.58 -0.43
CA MET A 77 -12.55 -10.55 -1.49
C MET A 77 -13.47 -9.94 -2.54
N GLY A 78 -13.34 -10.36 -3.80
CA GLY A 78 -14.03 -9.77 -4.94
C GLY A 78 -13.48 -10.24 -6.27
N THR A 79 -13.89 -9.61 -7.36
CA THR A 79 -13.32 -9.89 -8.68
C THR A 79 -11.86 -9.46 -8.75
N VAL A 80 -11.06 -10.27 -9.45
CA VAL A 80 -9.62 -10.07 -9.65
C VAL A 80 -9.34 -9.92 -11.15
N GLY A 81 -8.94 -8.72 -11.56
CA GLY A 81 -8.63 -8.41 -12.95
C GLY A 81 -7.84 -7.10 -13.07
N LEU A 82 -6.83 -7.09 -13.93
CA LEU A 82 -6.07 -5.86 -14.21
C LEU A 82 -7.01 -4.82 -14.82
N GLY A 83 -7.18 -3.67 -14.16
CA GLY A 83 -8.08 -2.60 -14.59
C GLY A 83 -9.55 -2.80 -14.21
N ASP A 84 -9.89 -3.89 -13.50
CA ASP A 84 -11.24 -4.04 -12.96
C ASP A 84 -11.47 -3.00 -11.85
N SER A 85 -12.34 -2.04 -12.16
CA SER A 85 -12.81 -0.99 -11.25
C SER A 85 -14.29 -1.14 -10.95
N GLY A 86 -14.86 -2.33 -11.19
CA GLY A 86 -16.23 -2.66 -10.88
C GLY A 86 -16.53 -2.56 -9.38
N PRO A 87 -17.82 -2.49 -8.99
CA PRO A 87 -18.23 -2.41 -7.59
C PRO A 87 -17.79 -3.64 -6.77
N ASP A 88 -17.59 -4.79 -7.44
CA ASP A 88 -17.16 -6.04 -6.82
C ASP A 88 -15.65 -6.26 -6.86
N ALA A 89 -14.87 -5.36 -7.47
CA ALA A 89 -13.42 -5.50 -7.54
C ALA A 89 -12.79 -5.36 -6.15
N VAL A 90 -11.78 -6.18 -5.87
CA VAL A 90 -11.04 -6.16 -4.59
C VAL A 90 -10.53 -4.75 -4.26
N ILE A 91 -9.95 -4.05 -5.25
CA ILE A 91 -9.42 -2.70 -5.05
C ILE A 91 -10.51 -1.68 -4.71
N THR A 92 -11.69 -1.80 -5.34
CA THR A 92 -12.84 -0.94 -5.06
C THR A 92 -13.32 -1.13 -3.62
N ARG A 93 -13.42 -2.37 -3.16
CA ARG A 93 -13.84 -2.69 -1.78
C ARG A 93 -12.84 -2.22 -0.74
N LEU A 94 -11.54 -2.42 -0.99
CA LEU A 94 -10.49 -1.88 -0.12
C LEU A 94 -10.56 -0.35 -0.04
N ARG A 95 -10.80 0.33 -1.17
CA ARG A 95 -10.98 1.78 -1.18
C ARG A 95 -12.24 2.21 -0.41
N GLN A 96 -13.36 1.54 -0.61
CA GLN A 96 -14.58 1.81 0.16
C GLN A 96 -14.33 1.67 1.66
N ALA A 97 -13.56 0.65 2.08
CA ALA A 97 -13.17 0.49 3.47
C ALA A 97 -12.31 1.66 3.99
N THR A 98 -11.46 2.29 3.16
CA THR A 98 -10.72 3.51 3.55
C THR A 98 -11.61 4.73 3.79
N ASP A 99 -12.82 4.76 3.22
CA ASP A 99 -13.79 5.84 3.41
C ASP A 99 -14.68 5.65 4.65
N THR A 100 -14.47 4.56 5.41
CA THR A 100 -15.24 4.24 6.63
C THR A 100 -14.58 4.76 7.92
N ALA A 101 -15.25 4.54 9.06
CA ALA A 101 -14.72 4.81 10.39
C ALA A 101 -13.53 3.91 10.79
N LEU A 102 -13.12 2.95 9.96
CA LEU A 102 -11.98 2.07 10.22
C LEU A 102 -10.65 2.84 10.25
N MET A 103 -10.44 3.78 9.34
CA MET A 103 -9.14 4.45 9.19
C MET A 103 -8.69 5.23 10.45
N PRO A 104 -9.55 5.98 11.15
CA PRO A 104 -9.21 6.56 12.45
C PRO A 104 -8.63 5.55 13.45
N PHE A 105 -9.21 4.34 13.56
CA PHE A 105 -8.69 3.30 14.44
C PHE A 105 -7.32 2.77 13.97
N LEU A 106 -7.13 2.59 12.67
CA LEU A 106 -5.84 2.13 12.13
C LEU A 106 -4.74 3.17 12.37
N ARG A 107 -5.02 4.45 12.17
CA ARG A 107 -4.08 5.55 12.46
C ARG A 107 -3.71 5.56 13.95
N GLU A 108 -4.71 5.48 14.84
CA GLU A 108 -4.45 5.43 16.28
C GLU A 108 -3.58 4.20 16.63
N ALA A 109 -3.96 3.01 16.15
CA ALA A 109 -3.23 1.77 16.43
C ALA A 109 -1.75 1.85 16.01
N MET A 110 -1.45 2.47 14.87
CA MET A 110 -0.08 2.64 14.36
C MET A 110 0.80 3.57 15.23
N THR A 111 0.20 4.42 16.06
CA THR A 111 0.93 5.31 16.98
C THR A 111 1.14 4.72 18.38
N ARG A 112 0.47 3.60 18.68
CA ARG A 112 0.47 2.99 20.01
C ARG A 112 1.58 1.95 20.18
N ASN A 113 2.32 2.06 21.27
CA ASN A 113 3.40 1.11 21.62
C ASN A 113 2.90 -0.21 22.21
N ASP A 114 1.63 -0.30 22.62
CA ASP A 114 1.01 -1.49 23.19
C ASP A 114 0.14 -2.27 22.20
N VAL A 115 -0.01 -1.79 20.95
CA VAL A 115 -0.77 -2.45 19.87
C VAL A 115 0.16 -2.94 18.77
N THR A 116 0.08 -4.20 18.40
CA THR A 116 0.70 -4.74 17.18
C THR A 116 -0.37 -4.74 16.10
N VAL A 117 -0.10 -4.06 14.99
CA VAL A 117 -0.98 -4.08 13.82
C VAL A 117 -0.51 -5.22 12.93
N ALA A 118 -1.39 -6.18 12.71
CA ALA A 118 -1.16 -7.29 11.81
C ALA A 118 -2.08 -7.18 10.60
N THR A 119 -1.57 -7.40 9.40
CA THR A 119 -2.39 -7.40 8.18
C THR A 119 -2.27 -8.72 7.44
N VAL A 120 -3.30 -9.09 6.67
CA VAL A 120 -3.28 -10.24 5.77
C VAL A 120 -3.77 -9.80 4.39
N CYS A 121 -3.17 -10.35 3.34
CA CYS A 121 -3.58 -10.13 1.95
C CYS A 121 -3.67 -8.63 1.62
N GLY A 122 -4.79 -8.18 1.06
CA GLY A 122 -5.04 -6.77 0.74
C GLY A 122 -5.17 -5.83 1.95
N GLY A 123 -5.20 -6.34 3.19
CA GLY A 123 -5.34 -5.52 4.40
C GLY A 123 -4.18 -4.54 4.57
N THR A 124 -2.99 -4.90 4.11
CA THR A 124 -1.83 -4.00 4.03
C THR A 124 -2.13 -2.75 3.20
N MET A 125 -2.93 -2.88 2.14
CA MET A 125 -3.26 -1.76 1.27
C MET A 125 -4.07 -0.68 2.00
N LEU A 126 -4.90 -1.03 3.00
CA LEU A 126 -5.64 -0.02 3.77
C LEU A 126 -4.69 0.96 4.46
N LEU A 127 -3.61 0.45 5.05
CA LEU A 127 -2.57 1.27 5.67
C LEU A 127 -1.76 2.03 4.62
N ALA A 128 -1.43 1.36 3.51
CA ALA A 128 -0.60 1.91 2.44
C ALA A 128 -1.27 3.10 1.74
N MET A 129 -2.55 2.97 1.38
CA MET A 129 -3.33 3.99 0.68
C MET A 129 -3.52 5.27 1.50
N ASP A 130 -3.47 5.16 2.83
CA ASP A 130 -3.51 6.28 3.78
C ASP A 130 -2.12 6.86 4.08
N GLY A 131 -1.07 6.29 3.50
CA GLY A 131 0.32 6.72 3.67
C GLY A 131 0.97 6.33 4.98
N LEU A 132 0.35 5.42 5.74
CA LEU A 132 0.89 4.94 7.03
C LEU A 132 2.12 4.03 6.86
N LEU A 133 2.39 3.58 5.63
CA LEU A 133 3.49 2.68 5.29
C LEU A 133 4.63 3.35 4.53
N GLU A 134 4.68 4.68 4.45
CA GLU A 134 5.77 5.40 3.79
C GLU A 134 7.13 4.97 4.36
N ASN A 135 8.05 4.50 3.50
CA ASN A 135 9.37 3.98 3.84
C ASN A 135 9.39 2.76 4.76
N ARG A 136 8.24 2.12 5.01
CA ARG A 136 8.13 0.90 5.84
C ARG A 136 8.23 -0.34 4.97
N TYR A 137 8.88 -1.37 5.49
CA TYR A 137 8.91 -2.68 4.85
C TYR A 137 7.60 -3.41 5.09
N ALA A 138 7.00 -3.94 4.03
CA ALA A 138 5.72 -4.63 4.12
C ALA A 138 5.53 -5.65 2.99
N VAL A 139 4.55 -6.53 3.14
CA VAL A 139 4.02 -7.40 2.07
C VAL A 139 2.51 -7.30 2.00
N THR A 140 1.95 -7.56 0.82
CA THR A 140 0.51 -7.67 0.56
C THR A 140 0.25 -8.91 -0.31
N HIS A 141 -0.97 -9.12 -0.77
CA HIS A 141 -1.25 -10.13 -1.79
C HIS A 141 -0.34 -9.95 -3.02
N TYR A 142 0.14 -11.03 -3.65
CA TYR A 142 1.14 -10.93 -4.71
C TYR A 142 0.72 -10.01 -5.89
N LEU A 143 -0.58 -10.03 -6.24
CA LEU A 143 -1.16 -9.14 -7.26
C LEU A 143 -1.12 -7.65 -6.88
N GLY A 144 -0.95 -7.32 -5.60
CA GLY A 144 -0.94 -5.95 -5.08
C GLY A 144 0.46 -5.41 -4.78
N MET A 145 1.53 -6.17 -4.99
CA MET A 145 2.89 -5.76 -4.60
C MET A 145 3.37 -4.50 -5.31
N GLU A 146 3.05 -4.36 -6.60
CA GLU A 146 3.38 -3.17 -7.38
C GLU A 146 2.61 -1.94 -6.90
N ALA A 147 1.33 -2.11 -6.58
CA ALA A 147 0.51 -1.05 -6.02
C ALA A 147 1.00 -0.64 -4.64
N LEU A 148 1.46 -1.60 -3.82
CA LEU A 148 2.08 -1.33 -2.52
C LEU A 148 3.33 -0.47 -2.67
N GLU A 149 4.23 -0.79 -3.61
CA GLU A 149 5.42 0.03 -3.89
C GLU A 149 5.05 1.47 -4.25
N ALA A 150 4.04 1.61 -5.11
CA ALA A 150 3.58 2.91 -5.57
C ALA A 150 3.02 3.79 -4.44
N THR A 151 2.66 3.25 -3.28
CA THR A 151 2.24 4.06 -2.11
C THR A 151 3.41 4.68 -1.34
N GLY A 152 4.66 4.30 -1.65
CA GLY A 152 5.86 4.70 -0.89
C GLY A 152 6.31 3.67 0.14
N ALA A 153 5.63 2.54 0.26
CA ALA A 153 6.11 1.39 1.03
C ALA A 153 7.31 0.71 0.34
N ARG A 154 8.03 -0.12 1.09
CA ARG A 154 9.15 -0.96 0.60
C ARG A 154 8.70 -2.42 0.55
N PRO A 155 8.17 -2.92 -0.57
CA PRO A 155 7.64 -4.27 -0.64
C PRO A 155 8.74 -5.31 -0.47
N VAL A 156 8.47 -6.35 0.32
CA VAL A 156 9.35 -7.51 0.48
C VAL A 156 8.57 -8.77 0.08
N PRO A 157 9.03 -9.56 -0.90
CA PRO A 157 8.32 -10.76 -1.36
C PRO A 157 8.54 -11.95 -0.40
N ALA A 158 8.06 -11.82 0.84
CA ALA A 158 8.07 -12.86 1.87
C ALA A 158 6.64 -13.17 2.33
N ARG A 159 6.38 -14.34 2.93
CA ARG A 159 5.03 -14.66 3.45
C ARG A 159 4.65 -13.78 4.64
N VAL A 160 5.62 -13.46 5.48
CA VAL A 160 5.48 -12.58 6.65
C VAL A 160 6.64 -11.60 6.67
N VAL A 161 6.31 -10.32 6.81
CA VAL A 161 7.25 -9.21 6.92
C VAL A 161 6.99 -8.47 8.22
N VAL A 162 8.04 -8.24 9.00
CA VAL A 162 7.99 -7.58 10.30
C VAL A 162 8.82 -6.32 10.26
N ASP A 163 8.17 -5.18 10.49
CA ASP A 163 8.79 -3.87 10.64
C ASP A 163 8.31 -3.25 11.96
N GLY A 164 9.11 -3.41 13.02
CA GLY A 164 8.74 -3.00 14.37
C GLY A 164 7.48 -3.71 14.88
N ARG A 165 6.42 -2.93 15.16
CA ARG A 165 5.11 -3.44 15.60
C ARG A 165 4.10 -3.66 14.47
N LEU A 166 4.52 -3.47 13.22
CA LEU A 166 3.75 -3.83 12.04
C LEU A 166 4.16 -5.24 11.58
N VAL A 167 3.18 -6.12 11.44
CA VAL A 167 3.38 -7.48 10.92
C VAL A 167 2.46 -7.69 9.73
N THR A 168 3.01 -7.69 8.52
CA THR A 168 2.20 -7.85 7.31
C THR A 168 2.36 -9.24 6.74
N GLY A 169 1.24 -9.86 6.36
CA GLY A 169 1.17 -11.14 5.67
C GLY A 169 0.85 -10.98 4.20
N GLY A 170 1.37 -11.91 3.39
CA GLY A 170 1.05 -12.02 1.97
C GLY A 170 -0.38 -12.51 1.72
N GLY A 171 -0.61 -13.19 0.60
CA GLY A 171 -1.96 -13.61 0.21
C GLY A 171 -2.59 -14.65 1.15
N VAL A 172 -3.89 -14.44 1.44
CA VAL A 172 -4.88 -15.39 1.97
C VAL A 172 -4.36 -16.30 3.09
N THR A 173 -3.76 -17.44 2.75
CA THR A 173 -3.25 -18.42 3.72
C THR A 173 -2.08 -17.91 4.56
N SER A 174 -1.46 -16.80 4.16
CA SER A 174 -0.42 -16.15 4.95
C SER A 174 -0.93 -15.67 6.31
N GLY A 175 -2.25 -15.54 6.49
CA GLY A 175 -2.85 -15.27 7.80
C GLY A 175 -2.54 -16.32 8.86
N LEU A 176 -2.39 -17.59 8.48
CA LEU A 176 -1.95 -18.66 9.38
C LEU A 176 -0.51 -18.41 9.85
N ASP A 177 0.41 -18.11 8.92
CA ASP A 177 1.82 -17.83 9.24
C ASP A 177 1.97 -16.58 10.12
N VAL A 178 1.22 -15.51 9.82
CA VAL A 178 1.20 -14.27 10.62
C VAL A 178 0.77 -14.58 12.05
N ALA A 179 -0.34 -15.30 12.22
CA ALA A 179 -0.86 -15.62 13.54
C ALA A 179 0.09 -16.55 14.32
N LEU A 180 0.67 -17.56 13.66
CA LEU A 180 1.63 -18.47 14.29
C LEU A 180 2.94 -17.78 14.66
N TYR A 181 3.42 -16.83 13.84
CA TYR A 181 4.55 -15.97 14.20
C TYR A 181 4.24 -15.14 15.45
N LEU A 182 3.04 -14.54 15.51
CA LEU A 182 2.63 -13.75 16.68
C LEU A 182 2.45 -14.61 17.94
N VAL A 183 1.92 -15.83 17.80
CA VAL A 183 1.84 -16.81 18.90
C VAL A 183 3.25 -17.20 19.36
N GLU A 184 4.17 -17.48 18.45
CA GLU A 184 5.56 -17.80 18.79
C GLU A 184 6.23 -16.64 19.52
N ARG A 185 6.01 -15.40 19.07
CA ARG A 185 6.57 -14.20 19.68
C ARG A 185 6.10 -13.98 21.12
N GLU A 186 4.81 -14.21 21.41
CA GLU A 186 4.24 -13.91 22.74
C GLU A 186 4.23 -15.10 23.70
N LEU A 187 3.99 -16.30 23.18
CA LEU A 187 3.82 -17.52 23.98
C LEU A 187 4.97 -18.52 23.82
N GLY A 188 5.88 -18.25 22.89
CA GLY A 188 7.04 -19.09 22.62
C GLY A 188 6.80 -20.18 21.57
N PRO A 189 7.88 -20.76 21.05
CA PRO A 189 7.83 -21.71 19.92
C PRO A 189 7.17 -23.03 20.27
N GLN A 190 7.11 -23.44 21.55
CA GLN A 190 6.47 -24.68 21.95
C GLN A 190 4.94 -24.65 21.74
N ILE A 191 4.29 -23.52 22.04
CA ILE A 191 2.85 -23.34 21.81
C ILE A 191 2.59 -23.22 20.32
N SER A 192 3.39 -22.43 19.60
CA SER A 192 3.24 -22.29 18.14
C SER A 192 3.36 -23.64 17.43
N HIS A 193 4.37 -24.45 17.77
CA HIS A 193 4.56 -25.80 17.24
C HIS A 193 3.40 -26.75 17.60
N ALA A 194 2.83 -26.62 18.79
CA ALA A 194 1.67 -27.42 19.19
C ALA A 194 0.42 -27.06 18.36
N VAL A 195 0.23 -25.78 18.02
CA VAL A 195 -0.83 -25.35 17.10
C VAL A 195 -0.58 -25.87 15.69
N GLU A 196 0.65 -25.78 15.18
CA GLU A 196 1.05 -26.35 13.88
C GLU A 196 0.72 -27.85 13.80
N LYS A 197 1.08 -28.61 14.83
CA LYS A 197 0.74 -30.04 14.95
C LYS A 197 -0.76 -30.29 14.99
N LEU A 198 -1.51 -29.50 15.75
CA LEU A 198 -2.97 -29.65 15.86
C LEU A 198 -3.65 -29.41 14.51
N PHE A 199 -3.14 -28.47 13.72
CA PHE A 199 -3.73 -28.09 12.43
C PHE A 199 -3.19 -28.91 11.26
N GLU A 200 -2.22 -29.80 11.51
CA GLU A 200 -1.42 -30.46 10.47
C GLU A 200 -0.87 -29.45 9.44
N TYR A 201 -0.46 -28.29 9.95
CA TYR A 201 0.01 -27.17 9.14
C TYR A 201 1.49 -26.92 9.40
N GLU A 202 2.27 -26.87 8.33
CA GLU A 202 3.70 -26.52 8.37
C GLU A 202 3.89 -25.12 7.79
N ARG A 203 4.32 -24.17 8.61
CA ARG A 203 4.70 -22.83 8.15
C ARG A 203 5.80 -22.91 7.10
N ARG A 204 5.70 -22.04 6.08
CA ARG A 204 6.69 -21.98 5.00
C ARG A 204 7.40 -20.63 4.98
N GLY A 205 8.66 -20.66 4.56
CA GLY A 205 9.48 -19.46 4.37
C GLY A 205 10.01 -18.87 5.66
N THR A 206 10.96 -17.95 5.53
CA THR A 206 11.55 -17.21 6.66
C THR A 206 10.73 -15.95 6.92
N VAL A 207 10.40 -15.69 8.18
CA VAL A 207 9.85 -14.39 8.59
C VAL A 207 10.92 -13.34 8.33
N TRP A 208 10.62 -12.39 7.45
CA TRP A 208 11.58 -11.34 7.11
C TRP A 208 11.45 -10.17 8.10
N HIS A 209 12.58 -9.71 8.63
CA HIS A 209 12.63 -8.60 9.58
C HIS A 209 13.34 -7.38 8.97
N ALA A 210 12.81 -6.18 9.22
CA ALA A 210 13.44 -4.91 8.85
C ALA A 210 14.71 -4.57 9.66
N SER A 211 15.17 -5.48 10.51
CA SER A 211 16.33 -5.34 11.37
C SER A 211 17.34 -6.47 11.11
N GLY A 212 18.61 -6.22 11.46
CA GLY A 212 19.70 -7.17 11.26
C GLY A 212 20.63 -6.78 10.11
N MET A 213 21.59 -7.65 9.81
CA MET A 213 22.55 -7.44 8.73
C MET A 213 21.90 -7.75 7.36
N ALA A 214 21.99 -6.81 6.43
CA ALA A 214 21.61 -7.03 5.05
C ALA A 214 22.69 -7.85 4.30
N PRO A 215 22.31 -8.67 3.30
CA PRO A 215 23.28 -9.32 2.42
C PRO A 215 24.20 -8.30 1.72
N ILE A 216 25.49 -8.61 1.57
CA ILE A 216 26.50 -7.72 0.99
C ILE A 216 26.06 -7.19 -0.40
N ALA A 217 25.51 -8.05 -1.25
CA ALA A 217 25.01 -7.66 -2.57
C ALA A 217 23.84 -6.65 -2.49
N ALA A 218 22.96 -6.78 -1.49
CA ALA A 218 21.87 -5.83 -1.27
C ALA A 218 22.36 -4.48 -0.76
N GLN A 219 23.42 -4.46 0.06
CA GLN A 219 24.07 -3.22 0.51
C GLN A 219 24.70 -2.46 -0.66
N GLN A 220 25.35 -3.17 -1.59
CA GLN A 220 25.94 -2.58 -2.78
C GLN A 220 24.87 -2.03 -3.75
N ALA A 221 23.74 -2.73 -3.90
CA ALA A 221 22.62 -2.24 -4.72
C ALA A 221 21.93 -1.00 -4.14
N GLN A 222 21.86 -0.86 -2.81
CA GLN A 222 21.31 0.35 -2.15
C GLN A 222 22.29 1.53 -2.16
N ALA A 223 23.60 1.27 -2.27
CA ALA A 223 24.66 2.28 -2.31
C ALA A 223 24.97 2.77 -3.73
N ALA A 224 24.51 2.07 -4.76
CA ALA A 224 24.62 2.52 -6.14
C ALA A 224 23.79 3.80 -6.33
N PRO A 225 24.38 4.91 -6.80
CA PRO A 225 23.61 6.06 -7.25
C PRO A 225 22.64 5.61 -8.36
N ASP A 226 21.53 6.33 -8.52
CA ASP A 226 20.48 6.14 -9.53
C ASP A 226 21.00 6.48 -10.96
N GLU A 227 22.21 6.04 -11.32
CA GLU A 227 22.93 6.35 -12.55
C GLU A 227 22.54 5.43 -13.73
N ALA A 228 21.75 4.38 -13.49
CA ALA A 228 21.40 3.37 -14.47
C ALA A 228 20.19 3.74 -15.35
N LEU A 229 20.19 4.95 -15.93
CA LEU A 229 19.31 5.31 -17.06
C LEU A 229 20.02 6.21 -18.10
N SER A 230 21.35 6.24 -18.15
CA SER A 230 22.09 7.15 -19.04
C SER A 230 22.61 6.55 -20.36
N ASP A 231 22.56 5.24 -20.58
CA ASP A 231 23.17 4.63 -21.78
C ASP A 231 22.15 3.91 -22.68
N ALA A 232 21.42 4.71 -23.46
CA ALA A 232 20.86 4.25 -24.72
C ALA A 232 20.98 5.37 -25.75
N SER A 233 22.13 5.39 -26.44
CA SER A 233 22.39 6.28 -27.56
C SER A 233 21.42 5.99 -28.71
N PHE A 234 20.41 6.85 -28.86
CA PHE A 234 19.59 6.99 -30.05
C PHE A 234 19.93 8.32 -30.75
N PRO A 235 19.70 8.45 -32.07
CA PRO A 235 20.02 9.68 -32.79
C PRO A 235 19.22 10.87 -32.22
N LEU A 236 19.92 11.95 -31.89
CA LEU A 236 19.36 13.16 -31.28
C LEU A 236 18.41 13.91 -32.23
N PRO A 237 17.15 14.20 -31.84
CA PRO A 237 16.40 15.33 -32.38
C PRO A 237 16.94 16.64 -31.79
N GLN A 238 16.79 17.75 -32.52
CA GLN A 238 17.30 19.07 -32.18
C GLN A 238 16.92 19.53 -30.75
N ALA A 239 17.88 20.16 -30.07
CA ALA A 239 17.77 20.64 -28.69
C ALA A 239 16.55 21.56 -28.51
N SER A 240 15.60 21.14 -27.67
CA SER A 240 14.52 22.01 -27.20
C SER A 240 15.05 22.91 -26.08
N SER A 241 14.59 24.16 -26.09
CA SER A 241 14.93 25.16 -25.06
C SER A 241 14.60 24.62 -23.65
N PRO A 242 15.45 24.87 -22.63
CA PRO A 242 15.11 24.53 -21.24
C PRO A 242 13.83 25.22 -20.76
N HIS A 243 13.41 26.30 -21.41
CA HIS A 243 12.15 27.02 -21.15
C HIS A 243 10.94 26.45 -21.92
N ALA A 244 11.09 25.38 -22.71
CA ALA A 244 10.00 24.83 -23.52
C ALA A 244 8.78 24.42 -22.67
N PHE A 245 9.02 24.07 -21.41
CA PHE A 245 7.98 23.66 -20.46
C PHE A 245 7.45 24.80 -19.58
N ASP A 246 8.03 26.01 -19.63
CA ASP A 246 7.67 27.09 -18.71
C ASP A 246 6.25 27.64 -18.93
N GLY A 247 5.51 27.88 -17.86
CA GLY A 247 4.14 28.40 -17.91
C GLY A 247 3.14 27.49 -17.21
N ILE A 248 1.86 27.77 -17.46
CA ILE A 248 0.73 27.06 -16.85
C ILE A 248 0.13 26.10 -17.89
N TRP A 249 -0.04 24.85 -17.50
CA TRP A 249 -0.54 23.76 -18.32
C TRP A 249 -1.80 23.17 -17.73
N ASP A 250 -2.82 23.02 -18.56
CA ASP A 250 -4.01 22.23 -18.23
C ASP A 250 -3.77 20.79 -18.70
N LEU A 251 -3.46 19.91 -17.74
CA LEU A 251 -3.20 18.50 -17.99
C LEU A 251 -4.47 17.65 -17.83
N ALA A 252 -4.59 16.64 -18.68
CA ALA A 252 -5.53 15.54 -18.61
C ALA A 252 -4.76 14.22 -18.49
N ILE A 253 -4.96 13.51 -17.39
CA ILE A 253 -4.32 12.22 -17.08
C ILE A 253 -5.37 11.12 -17.18
N ALA A 254 -5.18 10.15 -18.07
CA ALA A 254 -6.08 9.01 -18.21
C ALA A 254 -5.79 7.97 -17.11
N THR A 255 -6.61 7.89 -16.07
CA THR A 255 -6.47 6.88 -15.00
C THR A 255 -7.48 5.74 -15.20
N PRO A 256 -7.25 4.54 -14.62
CA PRO A 256 -8.25 3.46 -14.65
C PRO A 256 -9.62 3.85 -14.08
N LEU A 257 -9.64 4.88 -13.22
CA LEU A 257 -10.83 5.39 -12.54
C LEU A 257 -11.49 6.58 -13.27
N GLY A 258 -10.98 6.98 -14.44
CA GLY A 258 -11.47 8.11 -15.22
C GLY A 258 -10.39 9.15 -15.53
N GLN A 259 -10.78 10.20 -16.25
CA GLN A 259 -9.87 11.29 -16.61
C GLN A 259 -9.71 12.27 -15.44
N LEU A 260 -8.46 12.61 -15.14
CA LEU A 260 -8.09 13.47 -14.03
C LEU A 260 -7.49 14.77 -14.57
N SER A 261 -8.07 15.91 -14.21
CA SER A 261 -7.64 17.24 -14.66
C SER A 261 -6.72 17.90 -13.63
N VAL A 262 -5.55 18.37 -14.07
CA VAL A 262 -4.51 18.96 -13.22
C VAL A 262 -3.99 20.23 -13.85
N GLU A 263 -3.91 21.30 -13.07
CA GLU A 263 -3.19 22.51 -13.47
C GLU A 263 -1.73 22.37 -13.03
N MET A 264 -0.79 22.38 -13.97
CA MET A 264 0.64 22.32 -13.69
C MET A 264 1.30 23.65 -14.02
N THR A 265 2.02 24.23 -13.07
CA THR A 265 2.87 25.40 -13.30
C THR A 265 4.33 24.96 -13.32
N VAL A 266 5.09 25.36 -14.33
CA VAL A 266 6.52 25.11 -14.45
C VAL A 266 7.25 26.43 -14.65
N ALA A 267 8.38 26.59 -13.98
CA ALA A 267 9.27 27.72 -14.17
C ALA A 267 10.73 27.27 -14.09
N THR A 268 11.53 27.72 -15.04
CA THR A 268 12.96 27.42 -15.12
C THR A 268 13.76 28.66 -14.73
N ALA A 269 14.56 28.55 -13.66
CA ALA A 269 15.42 29.64 -13.22
C ALA A 269 16.63 29.83 -14.15
N ALA A 270 17.27 31.00 -14.09
CA ALA A 270 18.44 31.34 -14.93
C ALA A 270 19.63 30.38 -14.77
N ASN A 271 19.70 29.62 -13.67
CA ASN A 271 20.71 28.58 -13.43
C ASN A 271 20.28 27.19 -13.97
N GLY A 272 19.19 27.11 -14.73
CA GLY A 272 18.65 25.87 -15.28
C GLY A 272 17.83 25.02 -14.30
N LYS A 273 17.69 25.43 -13.03
CA LYS A 273 16.89 24.70 -12.05
C LYS A 273 15.40 24.86 -12.35
N ILE A 274 14.73 23.75 -12.59
CA ILE A 274 13.30 23.69 -12.82
C ILE A 274 12.57 23.60 -11.48
N ARG A 275 11.47 24.32 -11.35
CA ARG A 275 10.51 24.19 -10.26
C ARG A 275 9.10 24.18 -10.84
N GLY A 276 8.17 23.66 -10.06
CA GLY A 276 6.78 23.73 -10.44
C GLY A 276 5.87 23.08 -9.42
N THR A 277 4.59 23.27 -9.64
CA THR A 277 3.52 22.78 -8.77
C THR A 277 2.40 22.22 -9.63
N CYS A 278 1.81 21.12 -9.18
CA CYS A 278 0.57 20.59 -9.73
C CYS A 278 -0.57 20.84 -8.75
N ARG A 279 -1.68 21.37 -9.25
CA ARG A 279 -2.91 21.62 -8.49
C ARG A 279 -4.04 20.75 -9.03
N GLN A 280 -4.66 20.01 -8.12
CA GLN A 280 -5.85 19.20 -8.40
C GLN A 280 -6.93 19.52 -7.36
N GLY A 281 -7.97 20.24 -7.77
CA GLY A 281 -8.94 20.79 -6.82
C GLY A 281 -8.26 21.75 -5.83
N ASP A 282 -8.35 21.44 -4.54
CA ASP A 282 -7.73 22.20 -3.44
C ASP A 282 -6.33 21.68 -3.06
N GLU A 283 -5.86 20.58 -3.65
CA GLU A 283 -4.56 19.98 -3.33
C GLU A 283 -3.48 20.55 -4.26
N ILE A 284 -2.36 20.98 -3.66
CA ILE A 284 -1.17 21.46 -4.39
C ILE A 284 0.01 20.57 -3.98
N ALA A 285 0.73 20.04 -4.98
CA ALA A 285 1.94 19.24 -4.79
C ALA A 285 3.09 19.82 -5.62
N ASP A 286 4.27 19.94 -5.02
CA ASP A 286 5.49 20.33 -5.72
C ASP A 286 5.95 19.22 -6.67
N LEU A 287 6.54 19.60 -7.81
CA LEU A 287 7.27 18.66 -8.66
C LEU A 287 8.48 18.13 -7.90
N ILE A 288 8.58 16.80 -7.79
CA ILE A 288 9.71 16.11 -7.17
C ILE A 288 10.71 15.77 -8.27
N ASP A 289 11.96 16.23 -8.10
CA ASP A 289 13.08 16.01 -9.01
C ASP A 289 12.78 16.29 -10.51
N PRO A 290 12.28 17.49 -10.86
CA PRO A 290 12.01 17.84 -12.24
C PRO A 290 13.32 18.04 -13.03
N ARG A 291 13.44 17.35 -14.16
CA ARG A 291 14.60 17.41 -15.05
C ARG A 291 14.18 17.39 -16.51
N ILE A 292 14.93 18.06 -17.38
CA ILE A 292 14.74 18.01 -18.83
C ILE A 292 16.00 17.43 -19.46
N GLU A 293 15.83 16.34 -20.19
CA GLU A 293 16.89 15.70 -20.95
C GLU A 293 16.38 15.37 -22.36
N ASN A 294 17.12 15.76 -23.39
CA ASN A 294 16.78 15.50 -24.79
C ASN A 294 15.35 15.93 -25.17
N GLY A 295 14.89 17.06 -24.62
CA GLY A 295 13.55 17.61 -24.88
C GLY A 295 12.39 16.89 -24.20
N ARG A 296 12.69 15.94 -23.32
CA ARG A 296 11.72 15.26 -22.48
C ARG A 296 11.90 15.70 -21.04
N MET A 297 10.82 16.18 -20.43
CA MET A 297 10.79 16.47 -19.01
C MET A 297 10.39 15.21 -18.24
N ALA A 298 11.12 14.88 -17.18
CA ALA A 298 10.77 13.87 -16.21
C ALA A 298 10.60 14.51 -14.83
N TRP A 299 9.59 14.09 -14.08
CA TRP A 299 9.35 14.55 -12.71
C TRP A 299 8.52 13.51 -11.96
N SER A 300 8.40 13.64 -10.65
CA SER A 300 7.49 12.82 -9.84
C SER A 300 6.48 13.69 -9.08
N LEU A 301 5.33 13.11 -8.76
CA LEU A 301 4.34 13.69 -7.84
C LEU A 301 3.87 12.63 -6.86
N SER A 302 3.66 13.05 -5.61
CA SER A 302 2.93 12.27 -4.61
C SER A 302 1.51 12.81 -4.51
N ILE A 303 0.55 12.11 -5.13
CA ILE A 303 -0.87 12.44 -5.02
C ILE A 303 -1.41 11.83 -3.73
N ARG A 304 -2.24 12.54 -2.96
CA ARG A 304 -2.85 12.00 -1.73
C ARG A 304 -4.32 11.63 -1.89
N LYS A 305 -5.02 12.14 -2.91
CA LYS A 305 -6.45 11.86 -3.15
C LYS A 305 -6.71 11.28 -4.55
N PRO A 306 -7.64 10.31 -4.71
CA PRO A 306 -8.44 9.69 -3.66
C PRO A 306 -7.68 8.65 -2.82
N MET A 307 -6.43 8.36 -3.18
CA MET A 307 -5.52 7.47 -2.45
C MET A 307 -4.08 7.96 -2.65
N ARG A 308 -3.18 7.61 -1.72
CA ARG A 308 -1.76 7.94 -1.86
C ARG A 308 -1.11 7.16 -2.99
N LEU A 309 -0.52 7.87 -3.94
CA LEU A 309 0.20 7.28 -5.07
C LEU A 309 1.37 8.16 -5.50
N ASN A 310 2.54 7.55 -5.65
CA ASN A 310 3.73 8.17 -6.22
C ASN A 310 3.78 7.89 -7.72
N LEU A 311 3.61 8.94 -8.51
CA LEU A 311 3.60 8.89 -9.96
C LEU A 311 4.89 9.48 -10.52
N LYS A 312 5.53 8.73 -11.41
CA LYS A 312 6.64 9.19 -12.26
C LYS A 312 6.07 9.61 -13.61
N PHE A 313 6.40 10.81 -14.03
CA PHE A 313 5.94 11.40 -15.28
C PHE A 313 7.09 11.54 -16.26
N THR A 314 6.78 11.36 -17.54
CA THR A 314 7.64 11.78 -18.64
C THR A 314 6.80 12.47 -19.71
N ALA A 315 7.21 13.63 -20.20
CA ALA A 315 6.47 14.35 -21.23
C ALA A 315 7.38 15.11 -22.19
N THR A 316 6.90 15.33 -23.40
CA THR A 316 7.50 16.19 -24.43
C THR A 316 6.53 17.30 -24.78
N VAL A 317 7.07 18.47 -25.12
CA VAL A 317 6.28 19.61 -25.59
C VAL A 317 6.50 19.82 -27.08
N GLN A 318 5.40 20.01 -27.80
CA GLN A 318 5.39 20.51 -29.16
C GLN A 318 4.46 21.74 -29.19
N GLU A 319 5.04 22.92 -29.39
CA GLU A 319 4.34 24.20 -29.34
C GLU A 319 3.59 24.41 -28.00
N GLU A 320 2.26 24.44 -28.05
CA GLU A 320 1.36 24.62 -26.90
C GLU A 320 0.78 23.30 -26.39
N GLN A 321 1.28 22.17 -26.88
CA GLN A 321 0.79 20.84 -26.53
C GLN A 321 1.86 20.03 -25.80
N LEU A 322 1.48 19.47 -24.66
CA LEU A 322 2.28 18.55 -23.86
C LEU A 322 1.71 17.15 -24.03
N THR A 323 2.55 16.19 -24.37
CA THR A 323 2.17 14.77 -24.45
C THR A 323 3.16 13.92 -23.68
N GLY A 324 2.66 12.97 -22.89
CA GLY A 324 3.50 12.17 -22.03
C GLY A 324 2.80 10.96 -21.44
N THR A 325 3.46 10.38 -20.46
CA THR A 325 2.97 9.25 -19.67
C THR A 325 3.18 9.51 -18.18
N ALA A 326 2.29 8.94 -17.38
CA ALA A 326 2.40 8.86 -15.93
C ALA A 326 2.41 7.39 -15.53
N LYS A 327 3.30 6.99 -14.64
CA LYS A 327 3.41 5.60 -14.18
C LYS A 327 3.56 5.55 -12.67
N ALA A 328 2.84 4.65 -12.02
CA ALA A 328 2.94 4.37 -10.60
C ALA A 328 3.52 2.96 -10.39
N GLY A 329 4.73 2.86 -9.84
CA GLY A 329 5.41 1.57 -9.68
C GLY A 329 5.51 0.82 -11.01
N MET A 330 5.07 -0.44 -11.00
CA MET A 330 5.03 -1.30 -12.19
C MET A 330 3.67 -1.32 -12.93
N LEU A 331 2.67 -0.55 -12.45
CA LEU A 331 1.36 -0.44 -13.11
C LEU A 331 1.48 0.04 -14.57
N PRO A 332 0.49 -0.27 -15.44
CA PRO A 332 0.44 0.25 -16.80
C PRO A 332 0.52 1.78 -16.82
N SER A 333 1.27 2.31 -17.78
CA SER A 333 1.40 3.76 -17.92
C SER A 333 0.09 4.40 -18.37
N SER A 334 -0.33 5.43 -17.65
CA SER A 334 -1.41 6.34 -18.01
C SER A 334 -0.93 7.35 -19.05
N ARG A 335 -1.77 7.66 -20.04
CA ARG A 335 -1.48 8.76 -20.99
C ARG A 335 -1.70 10.11 -20.30
N VAL A 336 -0.77 11.03 -20.52
CA VAL A 336 -0.86 12.44 -20.10
C VAL A 336 -0.91 13.30 -21.35
N GLN A 337 -1.88 14.19 -21.41
CA GLN A 337 -1.98 15.23 -22.43
C GLN A 337 -2.14 16.56 -21.72
N GLY A 338 -1.69 17.65 -22.32
CA GLY A 338 -1.90 18.97 -21.75
C GLY A 338 -1.81 20.08 -22.77
N THR A 339 -2.48 21.18 -22.49
CA THR A 339 -2.43 22.40 -23.30
C THR A 339 -1.90 23.54 -22.45
N ARG A 340 -0.95 24.32 -22.97
CA ARG A 340 -0.47 25.52 -22.28
C ARG A 340 -1.59 26.56 -22.30
N ARG A 341 -1.85 27.21 -21.17
CA ARG A 341 -2.74 28.36 -21.12
C ARG A 341 -2.07 29.51 -21.85
N LYS A 342 -2.83 30.10 -22.78
CA LYS A 342 -2.45 31.39 -23.36
C LYS A 342 -2.69 32.45 -22.29
N GLU A 343 -1.70 33.30 -22.07
CA GLU A 343 -1.85 34.52 -21.26
C GLU A 343 -2.95 35.43 -21.82
#